data_AF-A0A915DKL5-F1
#
_entry.id   AF-A0A915DKL5-F1
#
_cell.length_a   1.000
_cell.length_b   1.000
_cell.length_c   1.000
_cell.angle_alpha   90.00
_cell.angle_beta   90.00
_cell.angle_gamma   90.00
#
_symmetry.space_group_name_H-M   'P 1'
#
loop_
_entity.id
_entity.type
_entity.pdbx_description
1 polymer ?
#
loop_
_entity_poly.entity_id
_entity_poly.type
_entity_poly.pdbx_seq_one_letter_code
_entity_poly.pdbx_strand_id
1 'polypeptide(L)'
;MDKNSQFEGFCIDLLEELSNDLGFTYSIHVVRDNKYGGDTGNGSWDGMIGEIMRGEADMVVAPLTANFRRAEVVDFTNHFFR
;
A
#
# COMPACT_ATOMS: atom_id res chain seq x y z
N MET A 1 -19.06 14.48 2.90
CA MET A 1 -18.11 13.78 3.78
C MET A 1 -17.06 13.20 2.87
N ASP A 2 -15.80 13.57 3.10
CA ASP A 2 -14.68 12.96 2.40
C ASP A 2 -14.66 11.46 2.73
N LYS A 3 -14.53 10.60 1.72
CA LYS A 3 -14.52 9.15 1.89
C LYS A 3 -13.31 8.69 2.69
N ASN A 4 -12.24 9.48 2.73
CA ASN A 4 -11.03 9.17 3.49
C ASN A 4 -11.22 9.43 5.00
N SER A 5 -12.20 10.24 5.42
CA SER A 5 -12.43 10.62 6.82
C SER A 5 -12.82 9.46 7.76
N GLN A 6 -13.00 8.24 7.23
CA GLN A 6 -13.28 7.04 8.01
C GLN A 6 -12.01 6.32 8.51
N PHE A 7 -10.82 6.78 8.11
CA PHE A 7 -9.53 6.18 8.48
C PHE A 7 -8.72 7.15 9.33
N GLU A 8 -8.01 6.63 10.33
CA GLU A 8 -7.14 7.40 11.21
C GLU A 8 -5.91 6.59 11.63
N GLY A 9 -4.91 7.28 12.19
CA GLY A 9 -3.70 6.69 12.75
C GLY A 9 -2.44 6.99 11.92
N PHE A 10 -1.30 6.49 12.41
CA PHE A 10 0.03 6.87 11.90
C PHE A 10 0.20 6.79 10.37
N CYS A 11 -0.31 5.73 9.74
CA CYS A 11 -0.21 5.58 8.28
C CYS A 11 -1.04 6.62 7.52
N ILE A 12 -2.16 7.05 8.09
CA ILE A 12 -3.04 8.06 7.48
C ILE A 12 -2.41 9.44 7.65
N ASP A 13 -1.90 9.76 8.84
CA ASP A 13 -1.19 11.01 9.10
C ASP A 13 0.03 11.15 8.17
N LEU A 14 0.81 10.07 8.02
CA LEU A 14 1.95 10.05 7.10
C LEU A 14 1.53 10.25 5.64
N LEU A 15 0.44 9.61 5.19
CA LEU A 15 -0.06 9.77 3.82
C LEU A 15 -0.52 11.21 3.56
N GLU A 16 -1.18 11.84 4.54
CA GLU A 16 -1.62 13.24 4.47
C GLU A 16 -0.42 14.19 4.35
N GLU A 17 0.61 14.03 5.19
CA GLU A 17 1.83 14.84 5.12
C GLU A 17 2.53 14.66 3.76
N LEU A 18 2.66 13.43 3.27
CA LEU A 18 3.22 13.15 1.93
C LEU A 18 2.39 13.79 0.81
N SER A 19 1.06 13.74 0.92
CA SER A 19 0.14 14.35 -0.05
C SER A 19 0.35 15.85 -0.14
N ASN A 20 0.52 16.52 1.01
CA ASN A 20 0.75 17.95 1.11
C ASN A 20 2.13 18.36 0.58
N ASP A 21 3.18 17.61 0.92
CA ASP A 21 4.55 17.89 0.50
C ASP A 21 4.78 17.66 -1.01
N LEU A 22 4.19 16.59 -1.55
CA LEU A 22 4.40 16.17 -2.94
C LEU A 22 3.30 16.64 -3.89
N GLY A 23 2.20 17.18 -3.38
CA GLY A 23 1.11 17.78 -4.16
C GLY A 23 0.25 16.77 -4.93
N PHE A 24 0.11 15.54 -4.43
CA PHE A 24 -0.83 14.56 -4.98
C PHE A 24 -2.16 14.57 -4.22
N THR A 25 -3.17 13.89 -4.76
CA THR A 25 -4.43 13.59 -4.09
C THR A 25 -4.59 12.08 -4.00
N TYR A 26 -5.30 11.57 -3.00
CA TYR A 26 -5.45 10.14 -2.80
C TYR A 26 -6.90 9.75 -2.45
N SER A 27 -7.24 8.49 -2.72
CA SER A 27 -8.46 7.85 -2.23
C SER A 27 -8.09 6.52 -1.58
N ILE A 28 -8.58 6.28 -0.37
CA ILE A 28 -8.25 5.08 0.38
C ILE A 28 -9.32 4.00 0.14
N HIS A 29 -8.87 2.78 -0.14
CA HIS A 29 -9.69 1.58 -0.03
C HIS A 29 -8.96 0.49 0.74
N VAL A 30 -9.73 -0.38 1.39
CA VAL A 30 -9.20 -1.57 2.06
C VAL A 30 -9.08 -2.68 1.03
N VAL A 31 -7.94 -3.37 1.02
CA VAL A 31 -7.68 -4.53 0.16
C VAL A 31 -8.81 -5.57 0.30
N ARG A 32 -9.30 -6.08 -0.82
CA ARG A 32 -10.54 -6.86 -0.85
C ARG A 32 -10.51 -8.15 -0.04
N ASP A 33 -9.34 -8.80 0.04
CA ASP A 33 -9.15 -10.10 0.69
C ASP A 33 -8.49 -10.02 2.08
N ASN A 34 -8.24 -8.80 2.59
CA ASN A 34 -7.53 -8.52 3.85
C ASN A 34 -6.13 -9.15 3.95
N LYS A 35 -5.43 -9.39 2.83
CA LYS A 35 -4.07 -9.94 2.83
C LYS A 35 -3.02 -8.91 2.45
N TYR A 36 -1.82 -9.10 3.01
CA TYR A 36 -0.63 -8.32 2.60
C TYR A 36 -0.17 -8.63 1.18
N GLY A 37 -0.36 -9.88 0.76
CA GLY A 37 0.12 -10.40 -0.49
C GLY A 37 1.15 -11.50 -0.31
N GLY A 38 0.83 -12.63 -0.92
CA GLY A 38 1.66 -13.80 -1.11
C GLY A 38 1.59 -14.28 -2.56
N ASP A 39 2.66 -14.90 -3.02
CA ASP A 39 2.69 -15.57 -4.32
C ASP A 39 1.70 -16.74 -4.32
N THR A 40 0.77 -16.68 -5.26
CA THR A 40 -0.28 -17.69 -5.48
C THR A 40 0.10 -18.73 -6.52
N GLY A 41 1.32 -18.62 -7.09
CA GLY A 41 1.82 -19.44 -8.18
C GLY A 41 1.76 -18.72 -9.52
N ASN A 42 2.58 -19.15 -10.47
CA ASN A 42 2.63 -18.64 -11.85
C ASN A 42 2.87 -17.12 -11.96
N GLY A 43 3.60 -16.54 -11.00
CA GLY A 43 3.90 -15.10 -10.98
C GLY A 43 2.73 -14.21 -10.56
N SER A 44 1.63 -14.79 -10.06
CA SER A 44 0.47 -14.04 -9.56
C SER A 44 0.51 -13.85 -8.05
N TRP A 45 0.06 -12.69 -7.57
CA TRP A 45 0.00 -12.36 -6.15
C TRP A 45 -1.41 -12.01 -5.69
N ASP A 46 -1.74 -12.39 -4.46
CA ASP A 46 -2.96 -11.94 -3.77
C ASP A 46 -2.70 -10.68 -2.94
N GLY A 47 -3.69 -10.22 -2.18
CA GLY A 47 -3.54 -9.11 -1.26
C GLY A 47 -3.11 -7.79 -1.88
N MET A 48 -2.56 -6.93 -1.02
CA MET A 48 -2.13 -5.59 -1.39
C MET A 48 -1.08 -5.58 -2.51
N ILE A 49 -0.14 -6.53 -2.51
CA ILE A 49 0.84 -6.68 -3.60
C ILE A 49 0.14 -7.04 -4.91
N GLY A 50 -0.82 -7.96 -4.85
CA GLY A 50 -1.63 -8.31 -6.02
C GLY A 50 -2.38 -7.13 -6.60
N GLU A 51 -2.94 -6.25 -5.76
CA GLU A 51 -3.63 -5.04 -6.21
C GLU A 51 -2.68 -4.05 -6.91
N ILE A 52 -1.44 -3.87 -6.41
CA ILE A 52 -0.40 -3.09 -7.11
C ILE A 52 -0.09 -3.71 -8.48
N MET A 53 0.19 -5.02 -8.52
CA MET A 53 0.55 -5.72 -9.77
C MET A 53 -0.56 -5.69 -10.83
N ARG A 54 -1.84 -5.67 -10.39
CA ARG A 54 -3.01 -5.56 -11.29
C ARG A 54 -3.37 -4.12 -11.64
N GLY A 55 -2.68 -3.12 -11.10
CA GLY A 55 -2.99 -1.70 -11.31
C GLY A 55 -4.31 -1.27 -10.66
N GLU A 56 -4.75 -1.97 -9.62
CA GLU A 56 -5.94 -1.62 -8.83
C GLU A 56 -5.63 -0.60 -7.73
N ALA A 57 -4.35 -0.45 -7.36
CA ALA A 57 -3.83 0.54 -6.45
C ALA A 57 -2.46 1.04 -6.93
N ASP A 58 -2.14 2.30 -6.66
CA ASP A 58 -0.84 2.90 -7.01
C ASP A 58 0.18 2.81 -5.85
N MET A 59 -0.30 2.73 -4.62
CA MET A 59 0.53 2.71 -3.41
C MET A 59 -0.11 1.85 -2.31
N VAL A 60 0.73 1.20 -1.50
CA VAL A 60 0.33 0.53 -0.26
C VAL A 60 0.90 1.29 0.93
N VAL A 61 0.02 1.75 1.82
CA VAL A 61 0.41 2.38 3.09
C VAL A 61 -0.01 1.48 4.24
N ALA A 62 0.93 0.63 4.69
CA ALA A 62 0.69 -0.39 5.70
C ALA A 62 2.00 -0.78 6.38
N PRO A 63 1.95 -1.48 7.55
CA PRO A 63 3.12 -2.14 8.13
C PRO A 63 3.52 -3.40 7.32
N LEU A 64 3.81 -3.23 6.02
CA LEU A 64 4.16 -4.29 5.10
C LEU A 64 5.65 -4.62 5.22
N THR A 65 5.98 -5.82 5.68
CA THR A 65 7.37 -6.29 5.73
C THR A 65 7.95 -6.41 4.32
N ALA A 66 8.98 -5.62 4.03
CA ALA A 66 9.81 -5.78 2.85
C ALA A 66 10.60 -7.09 2.95
N ASN A 67 10.57 -7.90 1.89
CA ASN A 67 11.40 -9.09 1.77
C ASN A 67 11.80 -9.29 0.32
N PHE A 68 12.76 -10.19 0.09
CA PHE A 68 13.32 -10.44 -1.23
C PHE A 68 12.26 -10.73 -2.29
N ARG A 69 11.33 -11.65 -2.01
CA ARG A 69 10.29 -12.06 -2.98
C ARG A 69 9.32 -10.93 -3.34
N ARG A 70 9.00 -10.07 -2.37
CA ARG A 70 8.10 -8.93 -2.60
C ARG A 70 8.81 -7.84 -3.40
N ALA A 71 10.09 -7.61 -3.11
CA ALA A 71 10.91 -6.62 -3.82
C ALA A 71 11.19 -6.98 -5.29
N GLU A 72 10.96 -8.24 -5.69
CA GLU A 72 11.03 -8.65 -7.11
C GLU A 72 9.84 -8.14 -7.94
N VAL A 73 8.72 -7.78 -7.31
CA VAL A 73 7.46 -7.45 -8.00
C VAL A 73 6.90 -6.07 -7.68
N VAL A 74 7.36 -5.43 -6.61
CA VAL A 74 7.01 -4.05 -6.23
C VAL A 74 8.22 -3.31 -5.67
N ASP A 75 8.23 -2.00 -5.84
CA ASP A 75 9.26 -1.14 -5.25
C ASP A 75 8.87 -0.75 -3.82
N PHE A 76 9.87 -0.71 -2.93
CA PHE A 76 9.70 -0.28 -1.53
C PHE A 76 10.40 1.05 -1.28
N THR A 77 9.80 1.87 -0.42
CA THR A 77 10.49 3.02 0.17
C THR A 77 11.56 2.55 1.16
N ASN A 78 12.48 3.46 1.51
CA ASN A 78 13.41 3.21 2.61
C ASN A 78 12.65 2.96 3.91
N HIS A 79 13.21 2.11 4.77
CA HIS A 79 12.59 1.77 6.04
C HIS A 79 12.42 3.03 6.92
N PHE A 80 11.19 3.30 7.37
CA PHE A 80 10.85 4.49 8.14
C PHE A 80 10.44 4.20 9.59
N PHE A 81 10.10 2.95 9.91
CA PHE A 81 9.94 2.51 11.30
C PHE A 81 11.31 2.15 11.89
N ARG A 82 11.60 2.62 13.10
CA ARG A 82 12.81 2.29 13.86
C ARG A 82 12.45 1.59 15.15
#